data_AF-A0A355PF28-F1
#
_entry.id   AF-A0A355PF28-F1
#
_cell.length_a   1.000
_cell.length_b   1.000
_cell.length_c   1.000
_cell.angle_alpha   90.00
_cell.angle_beta   90.00
_cell.angle_gamma   90.00
#
_symmetry.space_group_name_H-M   'P 1'
#
loop_
_entity.id
_entity.type
_entity.pdbx_description
1 polymer ?
#
loop_
_entity_poly.entity_id
_entity_poly.type
_entity_poly.pdbx_seq_one_letter_code
_entity_poly.pdbx_strand_id
1 'polypeptide(L)' 'MKVDLTALEHARVLVVGDVMLDRYWHGGTSRISPEAPVPVVRVEDADDRPGGA' A
#
# COMPACT_ATOMS: atom_id res chain seq x y z
N MET A 1 -22.79 -17.85 13.77
CA MET A 1 -21.64 -18.76 13.87
C MET A 1 -20.47 -17.96 14.46
N LYS A 2 -20.01 -18.28 15.66
CA LYS A 2 -18.85 -17.61 16.28
C LYS A 2 -17.62 -18.46 15.97
N VAL A 3 -16.59 -17.86 15.37
CA VAL A 3 -15.31 -18.51 15.16
C VAL A 3 -14.54 -18.42 16.47
N ASP A 4 -14.14 -19.58 17.00
CA ASP A 4 -13.27 -19.67 18.17
C ASP A 4 -11.81 -19.57 17.70
N LEU A 5 -11.11 -18.53 18.16
CA LEU A 5 -9.73 -18.22 17.79
C LEU A 5 -8.72 -18.61 18.88
N THR A 6 -9.18 -19.16 20.01
CA THR A 6 -8.29 -19.55 21.13
C THR A 6 -7.22 -20.56 20.71
N ALA A 7 -7.51 -21.40 19.71
CA ALA A 7 -6.54 -22.33 19.13
C ALA A 7 -5.32 -21.65 18.46
N LEU A 8 -5.40 -20.36 18.10
CA LEU A 8 -4.31 -19.63 17.45
C LEU A 8 -3.35 -18.95 18.42
N GLU A 9 -3.70 -18.86 19.72
CA GLU A 9 -2.93 -18.11 20.72
C GLU A 9 -1.48 -18.58 20.87
N HIS A 10 -1.22 -19.86 20.61
CA HIS A 10 0.11 -20.47 20.72
C HIS A 10 0.75 -20.78 19.36
N ALA A 11 0.13 -20.38 18.25
CA ALA A 11 0.67 -20.63 16.93
C ALA A 11 1.91 -19.77 16.68
N ARG A 12 3.02 -20.41 16.30
CA ARG A 12 4.26 -19.70 15.91
C ARG A 12 4.38 -19.69 14.39
N VAL A 13 4.35 -18.50 13.80
CA VAL A 13 4.50 -18.30 12.36
C VAL A 13 5.84 -17.62 12.10
N LEU A 14 6.65 -18.20 11.22
CA LEU A 14 7.87 -17.59 10.70
C LEU A 14 7.59 -17.13 9.28
N VAL A 15 7.73 -15.82 9.04
CA VAL A 15 7.66 -15.25 7.69
C VAL A 15 9.08 -14.90 7.24
N VAL A 16 9.43 -15.33 6.03
CA VAL A 16 10.74 -15.07 5.40
C VAL A 16 10.51 -14.60 3.98
N GLY A 17 11.02 -13.42 3.67
CA GLY A 17 10.93 -12.81 2.35
C GLY A 17 11.39 -11.37 2.40
N ASP A 18 11.21 -10.68 1.28
CA ASP A 18 11.57 -9.27 1.16
C ASP A 18 10.45 -8.38 1.68
N VAL A 19 10.82 -7.41 2.51
CA VAL A 19 9.91 -6.36 3.00
C VAL A 19 9.87 -5.24 1.98
N MET A 20 8.69 -4.68 1.78
CA MET A 20 8.50 -3.51 0.94
C MET A 20 7.53 -2.51 1.59
N LEU A 21 7.49 -1.30 1.08
CA LEU A 21 6.57 -0.26 1.51
C LEU A 21 5.67 0.09 0.34
N ASP A 22 4.38 -0.10 0.53
CA ASP A 22 3.37 0.32 -0.42
C ASP A 22 3.01 1.77 -0.11
N ARG A 23 3.44 2.68 -0.98
CA ARG A 23 3.11 4.10 -0.89
C ARG A 23 2.07 4.45 -1.95
N TYR A 24 0.98 5.05 -1.49
CA TYR A 24 -0.11 5.52 -2.33
C TYR A 24 -0.10 7.04 -2.37
N TRP A 25 -0.20 7.62 -3.57
CA TRP A 25 -0.35 9.06 -3.76
C TRP A 25 -1.73 9.38 -4.32
N HIS A 26 -2.39 10.34 -3.68
CA HIS A 26 -3.70 10.82 -4.08
C HIS A 26 -3.59 12.28 -4.52
N GLY A 27 -4.26 12.62 -5.63
CA GLY A 27 -4.24 13.97 -6.16
C GLY A 27 -4.92 14.08 -7.52
N GLY A 28 -5.42 15.27 -7.82
CA GLY A 28 -6.07 15.56 -9.10
C GLY A 28 -5.08 15.81 -10.25
N THR A 29 -5.57 15.68 -11.48
CA THR A 29 -4.87 16.09 -12.72
C THR A 29 -5.69 17.15 -13.43
N SER A 30 -5.05 18.27 -13.83
CA SER A 30 -5.72 19.35 -14.57
C SER A 30 -5.06 19.72 -15.89
N ARG A 31 -3.88 19.16 -16.21
CA ARG A 31 -3.17 19.44 -17.45
C ARG A 31 -2.31 18.28 -17.94
N ILE A 32 -1.95 18.34 -19.22
CA ILE A 32 -0.93 17.48 -19.85
C ILE A 32 0.43 18.19 -19.77
N SER A 33 1.50 17.40 -19.64
CA SER A 33 2.87 17.92 -19.63
C SER A 33 3.25 18.50 -21.00
N PRO A 34 3.96 19.65 -21.06
CA PRO A 34 4.50 20.16 -22.32
C PRO A 34 5.69 19.35 -22.84
N GLU A 35 6.34 18.56 -21.99
CA GLU A 35 7.54 17.75 -22.31
C GLU A 35 7.20 16.39 -22.94
N ALA A 36 6.01 15.86 -22.66
CA ALA A 36 5.54 14.57 -23.15
C ALA A 36 4.01 14.46 -23.02
N PRO A 37 3.32 13.64 -23.84
CA PRO A 37 1.86 13.48 -23.81
C PRO A 37 1.41 12.63 -22.60
N VAL A 38 1.72 13.08 -21.39
CA VAL A 38 1.39 12.43 -20.11
C VAL A 38 0.72 13.42 -19.15
N PRO A 39 -0.23 12.98 -18.31
CA PRO A 39 -0.87 13.83 -17.31
C PRO A 39 0.09 14.28 -16.22
N VAL A 40 -0.11 15.49 -15.69
CA VAL A 40 0.58 15.96 -14.48
C VAL A 40 -0.36 15.84 -13.29
N VAL A 41 -0.03 14.93 -12.36
CA VAL A 41 -0.75 14.76 -11.10
C VAL A 41 -0.21 15.76 -10.08
N ARG A 42 -1.09 16.57 -9.49
CA ARG A 42 -0.77 17.36 -8.30
C ARG A 42 -1.08 16.51 -7.08
N VAL A 43 -0.06 15.91 -6.49
CA VAL A 43 -0.20 15.10 -5.27
C VAL A 43 -0.62 15.99 -4.11
N GLU A 44 -1.66 15.56 -3.40
CA GLU A 44 -2.25 16.27 -2.26
C GLU A 44 -2.15 15.48 -0.97
N ASP A 45 -2.16 14.15 -1.07
CA ASP A 45 -2.12 13.24 0.07
C ASP A 45 -1.30 11.98 -0.25
N ALA A 46 -0.76 11.35 0.79
CA ALA A 46 0.00 10.13 0.70
C ALA A 46 -0.29 9.18 1.87
N ASP A 47 -0.47 7.89 1.58
CA ASP A 47 -0.69 6.83 2.57
C ASP A 47 0.38 5.76 2.41
N ASP A 48 1.02 5.37 3.52
CA ASP A 48 2.08 4.37 3.55
C ASP A 48 1.58 3.11 4.26
N ARG A 49 1.76 1.94 3.63
CA ARG A 49 1.36 0.65 4.17
C ARG A 49 2.51 -0.35 4.14
N PRO A 50 2.63 -1.22 5.15
CA PRO A 50 3.56 -2.33 5.07
C PRO A 50 3.17 -3.24 3.91
N GLY A 51 4.15 -3.57 3.07
CA GLY A 51 4.00 -4.49 1.96
C GLY A 51 5.07 -5.59 2.02
N GLY A 52 4.89 -6.61 1.20
CA GLY A 52 5.81 -7.75 1.18
C GLY A 52 5.61 -8.70 2.34
N ALA A 53 6.73 -9.22 2.86
CA ALA A 53 6.79 -10.36 3.78
C ALA A 53 6.82 -9.97 5.27
#